data_AF-A0A133UY40-F1
#
_entry.id   AF-A0A133UY40-F1
#
_cell.length_a   1.000
_cell.length_b   1.000
_cell.length_c   1.000
_cell.angle_alpha   90.00
_cell.angle_beta   90.00
_cell.angle_gamma   90.00
#
_symmetry.space_group_name_H-M   'P 1'
#
loop_
_entity.id
_entity.type
_entity.pdbx_description
1 polymer ?
#
loop_
_entity_poly.entity_id
_entity_poly.type
_entity_poly.pdbx_seq_one_letter_code
_entity_poly.pdbx_strand_id
1 'polypeptide(L)'
;SLGGIDSYQMALVNDGYHEVYDGQLRILDSEGSIVNEFDPSDYSDHIAERVQPYSYLKFPYLKKEGFPEGGYRVNALPRINACEKFRTERAQILLEEFREDYGKPLKPLLYNYARLIEIVHLSEECMKLLEDERITKEDKIRTDVNLDKGSGEGIGVVEAPRGGLFHHYKADEDGVLTDVNLIVATVQNNIPCERDVNQVAKRFISNGEVDDEILNQIEMLIRSYDPCLSCASHAIEGKHPLKLEIVDSEGNLKTSMDNFENEETNRK
;
A
#
# COMPACT_ATOMS: atom_id res chain seq x y z
N SER A 1 1.44 21.69 5.07
CA SER A 1 1.18 20.27 5.35
C SER A 1 2.46 19.47 5.11
N LEU A 2 2.64 18.35 5.80
CA LEU A 2 3.65 17.35 5.45
C LEU A 2 3.16 16.60 4.20
N GLY A 3 3.96 16.62 3.13
CA GLY A 3 3.66 15.91 1.89
C GLY A 3 2.37 16.30 1.17
N GLY A 4 1.94 15.37 0.32
CA GLY A 4 0.78 15.47 -0.57
C GLY A 4 1.17 15.81 -1.99
N ILE A 5 2.24 15.17 -2.50
CA ILE A 5 2.59 15.19 -3.93
C ILE A 5 1.51 14.51 -4.76
N ASP A 6 1.27 15.05 -5.96
CA ASP A 6 0.33 14.48 -6.91
C ASP A 6 0.77 13.07 -7.33
N SER A 7 -0.17 12.14 -7.29
CA SER A 7 0.01 10.76 -7.69
C SER A 7 -1.34 10.13 -7.95
N TYR A 8 -1.34 9.01 -8.67
CA TYR A 8 -2.52 8.17 -8.80
C TYR A 8 -2.86 7.48 -7.46
N GLN A 9 -4.02 6.86 -7.42
CA GLN A 9 -4.51 6.09 -6.27
C GLN A 9 -5.15 4.80 -6.79
N MET A 10 -4.99 3.69 -6.08
CA MET A 10 -5.58 2.42 -6.47
C MET A 10 -6.20 1.72 -5.25
N ALA A 11 -7.38 1.13 -5.47
CA ALA A 11 -8.14 0.41 -4.46
C ALA A 11 -9.09 -0.61 -5.09
N LEU A 12 -9.38 -1.70 -4.37
CA LEU A 12 -10.57 -2.52 -4.68
C LEU A 12 -11.86 -1.76 -4.40
N VAL A 13 -12.85 -1.94 -5.26
CA VAL A 13 -14.23 -1.49 -5.11
C VAL A 13 -15.19 -2.56 -5.62
N ASN A 14 -16.41 -2.56 -5.09
CA ASN A 14 -17.46 -3.46 -5.57
C ASN A 14 -18.77 -2.69 -5.65
N ASP A 15 -19.29 -2.48 -6.87
CA ASP A 15 -20.46 -1.63 -7.15
C ASP A 15 -20.36 -0.23 -6.52
N GLY A 16 -19.15 0.35 -6.55
CA GLY A 16 -18.84 1.65 -5.95
C GLY A 16 -18.76 1.63 -4.42
N TYR A 17 -19.02 0.52 -3.74
CA TYR A 17 -18.80 0.42 -2.30
C TYR A 17 -17.31 0.25 -1.98
N HIS A 18 -16.93 0.69 -0.77
CA HIS A 18 -15.67 0.28 -0.16
C HIS A 18 -15.62 -1.23 -0.05
N GLU A 19 -14.48 -1.81 -0.38
CA GLU A 19 -14.29 -3.24 -0.48
C GLU A 19 -12.86 -3.61 -0.10
N VAL A 20 -12.70 -4.77 0.55
CA VAL A 20 -11.38 -5.30 0.89
C VAL A 20 -11.18 -6.76 0.49
N TYR A 21 -12.24 -7.47 0.11
CA TYR A 21 -12.20 -8.89 -0.16
C TYR A 21 -12.31 -9.23 -1.65
N ASP A 22 -13.34 -8.73 -2.33
CA ASP A 22 -13.63 -9.12 -3.72
C ASP A 22 -14.29 -8.00 -4.52
N GLY A 23 -13.74 -7.69 -5.70
CA GLY A 23 -14.20 -6.58 -6.54
C GLY A 23 -13.24 -6.27 -7.69
N GLN A 24 -13.38 -5.06 -8.24
CA GLN A 24 -12.55 -4.54 -9.32
C GLN A 24 -11.51 -3.56 -8.77
N LEU A 25 -10.33 -3.49 -9.40
CA LEU A 25 -9.32 -2.49 -9.08
C LEU A 25 -9.65 -1.18 -9.78
N ARG A 26 -9.95 -0.15 -9.00
CA ARG A 26 -10.24 1.21 -9.46
C ARG A 26 -9.00 2.10 -9.31
N ILE A 27 -8.69 2.87 -10.36
CA ILE A 27 -7.61 3.85 -10.36
C ILE A 27 -8.22 5.26 -10.40
N LEU A 28 -7.74 6.12 -9.50
CA LEU A 28 -7.97 7.56 -9.54
C LEU A 28 -6.72 8.33 -9.96
N ASP A 29 -6.91 9.45 -10.64
CA ASP A 29 -5.87 10.46 -10.80
C ASP A 29 -5.68 11.32 -9.53
N SER A 30 -4.81 12.34 -9.62
CA SER A 30 -4.51 13.25 -8.52
C SER A 30 -5.69 14.15 -8.12
N GLU A 31 -6.63 14.39 -9.03
CA GLU A 31 -7.84 15.17 -8.79
C GLU A 31 -8.98 14.31 -8.20
N GLY A 32 -8.77 13.00 -8.09
CA GLY A 32 -9.75 12.05 -7.55
C GLY A 32 -10.79 11.57 -8.58
N SER A 33 -10.53 11.78 -9.87
CA SER A 33 -11.35 11.28 -10.98
C SER A 33 -11.00 9.84 -11.30
N ILE A 34 -12.01 9.02 -11.61
CA ILE A 34 -11.80 7.63 -12.03
C ILE A 34 -11.23 7.61 -13.44
N VAL A 35 -10.02 7.05 -13.60
CA VAL A 35 -9.32 6.97 -14.89
C VAL A 35 -9.26 5.56 -15.44
N ASN A 36 -9.45 4.54 -14.59
CA ASN A 36 -9.52 3.14 -15.01
C ASN A 36 -10.22 2.28 -13.94
N GLU A 37 -10.81 1.17 -14.37
CA GLU A 37 -11.33 0.10 -13.52
C GLU A 37 -11.18 -1.23 -14.25
N PHE A 38 -10.61 -2.25 -13.60
CA PHE A 38 -10.28 -3.53 -14.25
C PHE A 38 -10.28 -4.70 -13.28
N ASP A 39 -10.35 -5.91 -13.84
CA ASP A 39 -10.37 -7.15 -13.05
C ASP A 39 -8.99 -7.40 -12.42
N PRO A 40 -8.91 -7.80 -11.15
CA PRO A 40 -7.61 -8.04 -10.50
C PRO A 40 -6.75 -9.11 -11.20
N SER A 41 -7.34 -10.05 -11.95
CA SER A 41 -6.59 -11.02 -12.75
C SER A 41 -5.80 -10.38 -13.90
N ASP A 42 -6.22 -9.21 -14.39
CA ASP A 42 -5.56 -8.48 -15.48
C ASP A 42 -4.44 -7.54 -14.97
N TYR A 43 -4.10 -7.56 -13.68
CA TYR A 43 -3.15 -6.62 -13.06
C TYR A 43 -1.82 -6.50 -13.80
N SER A 44 -1.36 -7.60 -14.41
CA SER A 44 -0.08 -7.63 -15.10
C SER A 44 -0.07 -6.74 -16.33
N ASP A 45 -1.21 -6.37 -16.92
CA ASP A 45 -1.30 -5.42 -18.03
C ASP A 45 -1.29 -3.95 -17.56
N HIS A 46 -1.58 -3.71 -16.29
CA HIS A 46 -1.73 -2.37 -15.72
C HIS A 46 -0.55 -1.96 -14.83
N ILE A 47 0.10 -2.90 -14.16
CA ILE A 47 1.13 -2.61 -13.14
C ILE A 47 2.50 -3.14 -13.61
N ALA A 48 3.53 -2.32 -13.46
CA ALA A 48 4.93 -2.73 -13.63
C ALA A 48 5.74 -2.36 -12.39
N GLU A 49 6.82 -3.10 -12.13
CA GLU A 49 7.72 -2.83 -11.02
C GLU A 49 9.13 -2.53 -11.52
N ARG A 50 9.73 -1.46 -11.01
CA ARG A 50 11.12 -1.10 -11.31
C ARG A 50 12.04 -1.30 -10.11
N VAL A 51 13.24 -1.80 -10.34
CA VAL A 51 14.30 -1.87 -9.32
C VAL A 51 15.16 -0.62 -9.39
N GLN A 52 15.57 -0.10 -8.23
CA GLN A 52 16.54 0.98 -8.10
C GLN A 52 17.80 0.48 -7.37
N PRO A 53 18.99 1.01 -7.68
CA PRO A 53 20.24 0.50 -7.11
C PRO A 53 20.39 0.77 -5.60
N TYR A 54 19.59 1.68 -5.04
CA TYR A 54 19.70 2.13 -3.64
C TYR A 54 18.64 1.52 -2.71
N SER A 55 17.76 0.65 -3.21
CA SER A 55 16.72 0.02 -2.40
C SER A 55 16.37 -1.38 -2.89
N TYR A 56 16.23 -2.31 -1.95
CA TYR A 56 15.66 -3.63 -2.24
C TYR A 56 14.15 -3.55 -2.52
N LEU A 57 13.48 -2.51 -2.02
CA LEU A 57 12.07 -2.32 -2.29
C LEU A 57 11.90 -1.83 -3.73
N LYS A 58 11.12 -2.56 -4.51
CA LYS A 58 10.78 -2.17 -5.89
C LYS A 58 9.92 -0.90 -5.90
N PHE A 59 9.73 -0.34 -7.09
CA PHE A 59 8.96 0.87 -7.33
C PHE A 59 7.87 0.56 -8.36
N PRO A 60 6.67 0.12 -7.91
CA PRO A 60 5.53 -0.13 -8.76
C PRO A 60 4.96 1.16 -9.35
N TYR A 61 4.50 1.09 -10.59
CA TYR A 61 3.86 2.18 -11.31
C TYR A 61 2.85 1.67 -12.33
N LEU A 62 1.92 2.53 -12.73
CA LEU A 62 0.96 2.27 -13.79
C LEU A 62 1.68 2.22 -15.14
N LYS A 63 1.63 1.07 -15.82
CA LYS A 63 2.35 0.80 -17.08
C LYS A 63 2.10 1.88 -18.14
N LYS A 64 0.84 2.29 -18.30
CA LYS A 64 0.40 3.26 -19.31
C LYS A 64 1.01 4.65 -19.10
N GLU A 65 1.19 5.03 -17.84
CA GLU A 65 1.69 6.36 -17.46
C GLU A 65 3.22 6.40 -17.37
N GLY A 66 3.86 5.24 -17.19
CA GLY A 66 5.31 5.09 -17.20
C GLY A 66 5.99 5.47 -15.89
N PHE A 67 7.30 5.22 -15.80
CA PHE A 67 8.09 5.51 -14.61
C PHE A 67 8.77 6.89 -14.71
N PRO A 68 8.73 7.76 -13.68
CA PRO A 68 8.10 7.57 -12.36
C PRO A 68 6.66 8.14 -12.26
N GLU A 69 6.14 8.76 -13.32
CA GLU A 69 4.88 9.53 -13.27
C GLU A 69 3.64 8.67 -12.97
N GLY A 70 3.64 7.39 -13.35
CA GLY A 70 2.62 6.42 -13.01
C GLY A 70 2.67 5.93 -11.56
N GLY A 71 3.45 6.55 -10.68
CA GLY A 71 3.44 6.24 -9.26
C GLY A 71 2.05 6.43 -8.66
N TYR A 72 1.62 5.46 -7.87
CA TYR A 72 0.28 5.45 -7.28
C TYR A 72 0.33 5.10 -5.80
N ARG A 73 -0.75 5.45 -5.10
CA ARG A 73 -0.93 5.22 -3.67
C ARG A 73 -1.95 4.12 -3.44
N VAL A 74 -1.74 3.32 -2.39
CA VAL A 74 -2.68 2.30 -1.90
C VAL A 74 -2.89 2.45 -0.39
N ASN A 75 -3.78 1.65 0.21
CA ASN A 75 -4.21 1.69 1.62
C ASN A 75 -5.44 2.59 1.88
N ALA A 76 -5.73 2.90 3.14
CA ALA A 76 -6.96 3.45 3.65
C ALA A 76 -7.40 4.74 2.95
N LEU A 77 -6.50 5.69 2.75
CA LEU A 77 -6.88 6.97 2.11
C LEU A 77 -7.25 6.79 0.62
N PRO A 78 -6.44 6.10 -0.20
CA PRO A 78 -6.85 5.68 -1.55
C PRO A 78 -8.18 4.93 -1.61
N ARG A 79 -8.44 4.00 -0.68
CA ARG A 79 -9.71 3.25 -0.61
C ARG A 79 -10.90 4.15 -0.31
N ILE A 80 -10.76 5.09 0.62
CA ILE A 80 -11.80 6.10 0.93
C ILE A 80 -12.06 7.05 -0.25
N ASN A 81 -11.01 7.43 -0.97
CA ASN A 81 -11.12 8.30 -2.12
C ASN A 81 -11.79 7.59 -3.31
N ALA A 82 -11.54 6.29 -3.47
CA ALA A 82 -12.02 5.45 -4.58
C ALA A 82 -13.46 4.95 -4.39
N CYS A 83 -13.87 4.66 -3.15
CA CYS A 83 -15.24 4.26 -2.88
C CYS A 83 -16.20 5.45 -3.04
N GLU A 84 -17.46 5.16 -3.29
CA GLU A 84 -18.56 6.13 -3.28
C GLU A 84 -19.26 6.13 -1.92
N LYS A 85 -19.32 4.97 -1.25
CA LYS A 85 -20.06 4.77 0.00
C LYS A 85 -19.57 3.54 0.76
N PHE A 86 -19.88 3.48 2.06
CA PHE A 86 -19.74 2.30 2.90
C PHE A 86 -21.05 1.51 2.97
N ARG A 87 -20.96 0.21 3.27
CA ARG A 87 -22.12 -0.66 3.55
C ARG A 87 -22.59 -0.54 5.00
N THR A 88 -21.86 0.17 5.85
CA THR A 88 -22.14 0.27 7.29
C THR A 88 -22.47 1.71 7.68
N GLU A 89 -23.42 1.87 8.59
CA GLU A 89 -24.04 3.15 8.90
C GLU A 89 -23.06 4.15 9.52
N ARG A 90 -22.29 3.72 10.54
CA ARG A 90 -21.37 4.64 11.23
C ARG A 90 -20.22 5.04 10.32
N ALA A 91 -19.65 4.11 9.58
CA ALA A 91 -18.59 4.43 8.62
C ALA A 91 -19.09 5.36 7.50
N GLN A 92 -20.34 5.23 7.06
CA GLN A 92 -20.93 6.11 6.06
C GLN A 92 -21.06 7.56 6.58
N ILE A 93 -21.49 7.75 7.82
CA ILE A 93 -21.54 9.09 8.46
C ILE A 93 -20.13 9.70 8.52
N LEU A 94 -19.14 8.92 8.99
CA LEU A 94 -17.75 9.38 9.07
C LEU A 94 -17.15 9.71 7.69
N LEU A 95 -17.56 8.98 6.64
CA LEU A 95 -17.15 9.27 5.26
C LEU A 95 -17.71 10.61 4.78
N GLU A 96 -18.96 10.91 5.10
CA GLU A 96 -19.61 12.16 4.74
C GLU A 96 -18.94 13.34 5.47
N GLU A 97 -18.71 13.22 6.77
CA GLU A 97 -17.96 14.21 7.57
C GLU A 97 -16.55 14.43 7.01
N PHE A 98 -15.82 13.35 6.72
CA PHE A 98 -14.47 13.44 6.16
C PHE A 98 -14.45 14.15 4.80
N ARG A 99 -15.46 13.90 3.95
CA ARG A 99 -15.56 14.54 2.62
C ARG A 99 -16.00 15.98 2.69
N GLU A 100 -16.84 16.36 3.66
CA GLU A 100 -17.21 17.75 3.90
C GLU A 100 -15.97 18.58 4.27
N ASP A 101 -15.10 18.04 5.13
CA ASP A 101 -13.90 18.74 5.58
C ASP A 101 -12.74 18.71 4.56
N TYR A 102 -12.53 17.59 3.87
CA TYR A 102 -11.30 17.34 3.10
C TYR A 102 -11.50 16.94 1.64
N GLY A 103 -12.73 16.67 1.19
CA GLY A 103 -13.01 16.14 -0.14
C GLY A 103 -12.35 14.78 -0.38
N LYS A 104 -11.52 14.68 -1.44
CA LYS A 104 -10.70 13.49 -1.76
C LYS A 104 -9.20 13.83 -1.68
N PRO A 105 -8.63 13.94 -0.48
CA PRO A 105 -7.30 14.53 -0.32
C PRO A 105 -6.19 13.51 -0.61
N LEU A 106 -5.02 14.03 -0.99
CA LEU A 106 -3.76 13.27 -1.07
C LEU A 106 -2.84 13.51 0.13
N LYS A 107 -3.31 14.10 1.23
CA LYS A 107 -2.43 14.47 2.35
C LYS A 107 -2.04 13.22 3.18
N PRO A 108 -0.74 12.86 3.29
CA PRO A 108 -0.31 11.63 3.95
C PRO A 108 -0.79 11.47 5.40
N LEU A 109 -0.80 12.55 6.20
CA LEU A 109 -1.29 12.47 7.58
C LEU A 109 -2.76 12.04 7.68
N LEU A 110 -3.59 12.29 6.66
CA LEU A 110 -4.98 11.86 6.62
C LEU A 110 -5.15 10.35 6.39
N TYR A 111 -4.09 9.60 6.07
CA TYR A 111 -4.12 8.14 6.14
C TYR A 111 -4.49 7.65 7.53
N ASN A 112 -4.07 8.36 8.59
CA ASN A 112 -4.41 7.99 9.95
C ASN A 112 -5.91 8.12 10.22
N TYR A 113 -6.52 9.22 9.75
CA TYR A 113 -7.97 9.40 9.88
C TYR A 113 -8.71 8.36 9.02
N ALA A 114 -8.29 8.18 7.76
CA ALA A 114 -8.86 7.16 6.89
C ALA A 114 -8.82 5.76 7.51
N ARG A 115 -7.70 5.39 8.16
CA ARG A 115 -7.56 4.12 8.87
C ARG A 115 -8.54 3.97 10.03
N LEU A 116 -8.86 5.05 10.76
CA LEU A 116 -9.88 5.03 11.81
C LEU A 116 -11.28 4.78 11.25
N ILE A 117 -11.61 5.40 10.12
CA ILE A 117 -12.90 5.17 9.42
C ILE A 117 -13.00 3.71 8.98
N GLU A 118 -11.93 3.16 8.40
CA GLU A 118 -11.90 1.73 8.02
C GLU A 118 -12.02 0.79 9.21
N ILE A 119 -11.39 1.10 10.35
CA ILE A 119 -11.55 0.29 11.57
C ILE A 119 -13.02 0.24 12.01
N VAL A 120 -13.74 1.35 11.94
CA VAL A 120 -15.19 1.38 12.24
C VAL A 120 -15.94 0.52 11.25
N HIS A 121 -15.71 0.71 9.95
CA HIS A 121 -16.37 -0.06 8.89
C HIS A 121 -16.16 -1.57 9.06
N LEU A 122 -14.91 -2.00 9.19
CA LEU A 122 -14.56 -3.42 9.29
C LEU A 122 -15.06 -4.03 10.59
N SER A 123 -15.15 -3.27 11.69
CA SER A 123 -15.77 -3.74 12.93
C SER A 123 -17.28 -3.99 12.74
N GLU A 124 -17.97 -3.10 12.04
CA GLU A 124 -19.40 -3.26 11.72
C GLU A 124 -19.64 -4.43 10.75
N GLU A 125 -18.81 -4.60 9.72
CA GLU A 125 -18.90 -5.75 8.79
C GLU A 125 -18.61 -7.08 9.50
N CYS A 126 -17.61 -7.13 10.40
CA CYS A 126 -17.36 -8.32 11.22
C CYS A 126 -18.59 -8.72 12.03
N MET A 127 -19.29 -7.76 12.65
CA MET A 127 -20.53 -8.05 13.38
C MET A 127 -21.60 -8.63 12.46
N LYS A 128 -21.82 -8.03 11.29
CA LYS A 128 -22.79 -8.54 10.31
C LYS A 128 -22.47 -9.95 9.84
N LEU A 129 -21.19 -10.25 9.56
CA LEU A 129 -20.75 -11.58 9.14
C LEU A 129 -20.96 -12.61 10.24
N LEU A 130 -20.71 -12.25 11.51
CA LEU A 130 -20.94 -13.12 12.66
C LEU A 130 -22.43 -13.37 12.94
N GLU A 131 -23.29 -12.42 12.59
CA GLU A 131 -24.76 -12.54 12.70
C GLU A 131 -25.39 -13.32 11.53
N ASP A 132 -24.66 -13.51 10.43
CA ASP A 132 -25.12 -14.29 9.29
C ASP A 132 -25.13 -15.79 9.62
N GLU A 133 -26.32 -16.41 9.63
CA GLU A 133 -26.48 -17.84 9.92
C GLU A 133 -25.60 -18.74 9.03
N ARG A 134 -25.24 -18.30 7.82
CA ARG A 134 -24.38 -19.05 6.90
C ARG A 134 -22.97 -19.26 7.45
N ILE A 135 -22.46 -18.40 8.34
CA ILE A 135 -21.07 -18.49 8.83
C ILE A 135 -20.81 -19.76 9.67
N THR A 136 -21.86 -20.37 10.22
CA THR A 136 -21.78 -21.62 11.01
C THR A 136 -22.39 -22.83 10.32
N LYS A 137 -22.92 -22.66 9.10
CA LYS A 137 -23.48 -23.77 8.33
C LYS A 137 -22.35 -24.69 7.86
N GLU A 138 -22.52 -25.99 8.08
CA GLU A 138 -21.57 -27.02 7.65
C GLU A 138 -21.78 -27.42 6.17
N ASP A 139 -22.92 -27.05 5.57
CA ASP A 139 -23.20 -27.35 4.18
C ASP A 139 -22.45 -26.37 3.23
N LYS A 140 -21.82 -26.93 2.20
CA LYS A 140 -21.17 -26.17 1.11
C LYS A 140 -20.00 -25.27 1.54
N ILE A 141 -19.33 -25.57 2.65
CA ILE A 141 -18.09 -24.88 3.08
C ILE A 141 -16.89 -25.16 2.16
N ARG A 142 -16.98 -26.21 1.33
CA ARG A 142 -15.96 -26.60 0.36
C ARG A 142 -16.63 -27.01 -0.95
N THR A 143 -16.07 -26.55 -2.05
CA THR A 143 -16.37 -27.07 -3.39
C THR A 143 -15.31 -28.09 -3.77
N ASP A 144 -15.75 -29.25 -4.25
CA ASP A 144 -14.83 -30.24 -4.81
C ASP A 144 -14.26 -29.71 -6.11
N VAL A 145 -12.97 -29.37 -6.08
CA VAL A 145 -12.19 -29.03 -7.26
C VAL A 145 -11.49 -30.29 -7.76
N ASN A 146 -11.47 -30.49 -9.07
CA ASN A 146 -10.72 -31.60 -9.65
C ASN A 146 -9.22 -31.28 -9.56
N LEU A 147 -8.53 -31.92 -8.60
CA LEU A 147 -7.11 -31.72 -8.33
C LEU A 147 -6.19 -32.35 -9.40
N ASP A 148 -6.71 -33.21 -10.27
CA ASP A 148 -5.99 -33.71 -11.46
C ASP A 148 -5.71 -32.59 -12.48
N LYS A 149 -6.14 -31.35 -12.16
CA LYS A 149 -5.88 -30.10 -12.89
C LYS A 149 -5.20 -29.04 -12.02
N GLY A 150 -4.34 -29.45 -11.09
CA GLY A 150 -3.52 -28.53 -10.27
C GLY A 150 -2.56 -27.63 -11.08
N SER A 151 -2.49 -27.85 -12.40
CA SER A 151 -1.75 -27.07 -13.38
C SER A 151 -2.47 -25.80 -13.83
N GLY A 152 -1.69 -24.78 -14.17
CA GLY A 152 -2.19 -23.57 -14.80
C GLY A 152 -1.74 -22.32 -14.05
N GLU A 153 -2.59 -21.31 -14.07
CA GLU A 153 -2.32 -19.96 -13.55
C GLU A 153 -3.44 -19.56 -12.59
N GLY A 154 -3.05 -19.06 -11.42
CA GLY A 154 -3.99 -18.63 -10.38
C GLY A 154 -3.56 -17.28 -9.82
N ILE A 155 -4.50 -16.33 -9.83
CA ILE A 155 -4.29 -14.97 -9.32
C ILE A 155 -5.32 -14.72 -8.22
N GLY A 156 -4.83 -14.39 -7.03
CA GLY A 156 -5.64 -13.97 -5.90
C GLY A 156 -5.25 -12.55 -5.49
N VAL A 157 -6.24 -11.68 -5.37
CA VAL A 157 -6.03 -10.28 -4.98
C VAL A 157 -7.01 -9.91 -3.88
N VAL A 158 -6.51 -9.31 -2.81
CA VAL A 158 -7.30 -8.75 -1.70
C VAL A 158 -6.71 -7.40 -1.29
N GLU A 159 -7.44 -6.58 -0.55
CA GLU A 159 -6.85 -5.44 0.13
C GLU A 159 -6.31 -5.87 1.48
N ALA A 160 -4.99 -5.97 1.59
CA ALA A 160 -4.37 -6.03 2.91
C ALA A 160 -4.57 -4.69 3.64
N PRO A 161 -4.39 -4.64 4.97
CA PRO A 161 -4.49 -3.40 5.75
C PRO A 161 -3.54 -2.29 5.30
N ARG A 162 -2.57 -2.58 4.41
CA ARG A 162 -1.56 -1.64 3.90
C ARG A 162 -1.66 -1.39 2.39
N GLY A 163 -2.70 -1.90 1.73
CA GLY A 163 -2.96 -1.78 0.29
C GLY A 163 -3.17 -3.12 -0.42
N GLY A 164 -3.43 -3.07 -1.73
CA GLY A 164 -3.65 -4.26 -2.56
C GLY A 164 -2.53 -5.30 -2.43
N LEU A 165 -2.92 -6.56 -2.26
CA LEU A 165 -2.04 -7.70 -2.07
C LEU A 165 -2.30 -8.70 -3.19
N PHE A 166 -1.30 -8.88 -4.05
CA PHE A 166 -1.40 -9.73 -5.24
C PHE A 166 -0.59 -10.99 -5.03
N HIS A 167 -1.23 -12.14 -5.19
CA HIS A 167 -0.62 -13.46 -5.22
C HIS A 167 -0.88 -14.09 -6.58
N HIS A 168 0.17 -14.26 -7.37
CA HIS A 168 0.09 -14.88 -8.68
C HIS A 168 1.01 -16.09 -8.73
N TYR A 169 0.42 -17.26 -8.98
CA TYR A 169 1.10 -18.54 -9.05
C TYR A 169 0.89 -19.20 -10.40
N LYS A 170 1.93 -19.87 -10.90
CA LYS A 170 1.83 -20.84 -12.00
C LYS A 170 2.31 -22.20 -11.53
N ALA A 171 1.63 -23.25 -11.97
CA ALA A 171 1.96 -24.63 -11.62
C ALA A 171 1.94 -25.54 -12.85
N ASP A 172 2.80 -26.56 -12.82
CA ASP A 172 2.86 -27.61 -13.84
C ASP A 172 1.76 -28.67 -13.68
N GLU A 173 1.76 -29.69 -14.54
CA GLU A 173 0.80 -30.81 -14.56
C GLU A 173 0.72 -31.58 -13.23
N ASP A 174 1.79 -31.59 -12.45
CA ASP A 174 1.87 -32.25 -11.15
C ASP A 174 1.45 -31.32 -9.99
N GLY A 175 1.06 -30.07 -10.30
CA GLY A 175 0.70 -29.05 -9.32
C GLY A 175 1.89 -28.43 -8.59
N VAL A 176 3.11 -28.56 -9.15
CA VAL A 176 4.32 -27.96 -8.61
C VAL A 176 4.46 -26.53 -9.13
N LEU A 177 4.72 -25.58 -8.23
CA LEU A 177 4.88 -24.18 -8.59
C LEU A 177 6.10 -23.97 -9.51
N THR A 178 5.87 -23.39 -10.68
CA THR A 178 6.93 -23.03 -11.65
C THR A 178 7.31 -21.56 -11.56
N ASP A 179 6.33 -20.70 -11.28
CA ASP A 179 6.51 -19.25 -11.20
C ASP A 179 5.63 -18.67 -10.09
N VAL A 180 6.19 -17.66 -9.41
CA VAL A 180 5.49 -16.92 -8.36
C VAL A 180 5.80 -15.44 -8.53
N ASN A 181 4.75 -14.62 -8.55
CA ASN A 181 4.86 -13.17 -8.49
C ASN A 181 4.00 -12.62 -7.36
N LEU A 182 4.59 -11.74 -6.56
CA LEU A 182 3.94 -11.12 -5.41
C LEU A 182 4.11 -9.60 -5.50
N ILE A 183 3.00 -8.87 -5.44
CA ILE A 183 3.01 -7.41 -5.26
C ILE A 183 2.34 -7.12 -3.92
N VAL A 184 3.14 -6.76 -2.93
CA VAL A 184 2.68 -6.71 -1.53
C VAL A 184 2.50 -5.29 -1.05
N ALA A 185 1.25 -4.83 -1.08
CA ALA A 185 0.73 -3.70 -0.32
C ALA A 185 1.69 -2.50 -0.30
N THR A 186 2.47 -2.36 0.79
CA THR A 186 3.44 -1.28 1.02
C THR A 186 4.41 -1.02 -0.14
N VAL A 187 4.82 -2.02 -0.93
CA VAL A 187 5.74 -1.79 -2.07
C VAL A 187 5.19 -0.76 -3.06
N GLN A 188 3.87 -0.72 -3.22
CA GLN A 188 3.19 0.19 -4.14
C GLN A 188 3.26 1.65 -3.68
N ASN A 189 3.36 1.90 -2.37
CA ASN A 189 3.50 3.24 -1.82
C ASN A 189 4.94 3.78 -1.90
N ASN A 190 5.90 3.03 -2.45
CA ASN A 190 7.31 3.42 -2.42
C ASN A 190 7.60 4.71 -3.21
N ILE A 191 7.09 4.84 -4.46
CA ILE A 191 7.24 6.07 -5.26
C ILE A 191 6.62 7.28 -4.55
N PRO A 192 5.34 7.27 -4.15
CA PRO A 192 4.74 8.47 -3.55
C PRO A 192 5.36 8.81 -2.18
N CYS A 193 5.74 7.81 -1.38
CA CYS A 193 6.40 8.03 -0.11
C CYS A 193 7.78 8.69 -0.30
N GLU A 194 8.60 8.18 -1.23
CA GLU A 194 9.91 8.78 -1.54
C GLU A 194 9.77 10.23 -2.00
N ARG A 195 8.80 10.51 -2.89
CA ARG A 195 8.54 11.87 -3.38
C ARG A 195 8.07 12.80 -2.26
N ASP A 196 7.21 12.33 -1.37
CA ASP A 196 6.77 13.11 -0.21
C ASP A 196 7.91 13.37 0.78
N VAL A 197 8.79 12.38 1.02
CA VAL A 197 9.98 12.54 1.89
C VAL A 197 10.92 13.58 1.30
N ASN A 198 11.19 13.52 -0.01
CA ASN A 198 12.03 14.49 -0.70
C ASN A 198 11.42 15.91 -0.62
N GLN A 199 10.10 16.05 -0.79
CA GLN A 199 9.41 17.33 -0.65
C GLN A 199 9.53 17.91 0.77
N VAL A 200 9.33 17.08 1.80
CA VAL A 200 9.45 17.48 3.21
C VAL A 200 10.90 17.86 3.52
N ALA A 201 11.87 17.02 3.15
CA ALA A 201 13.30 17.30 3.36
C ALA A 201 13.71 18.64 2.76
N LYS A 202 13.38 18.91 1.48
CA LYS A 202 13.68 20.19 0.81
C LYS A 202 13.04 21.42 1.46
N ARG A 203 11.92 21.22 2.18
CA ARG A 203 11.19 22.31 2.83
C ARG A 203 11.77 22.67 4.19
N PHE A 204 12.21 21.67 4.95
CA PHE A 204 12.61 21.86 6.35
C PHE A 204 14.13 21.91 6.52
N ILE A 205 14.89 21.22 5.69
CA ILE A 205 16.36 21.27 5.71
C ILE A 205 16.81 22.50 4.93
N SER A 206 17.40 23.46 5.63
CA SER A 206 17.98 24.66 5.02
C SER A 206 19.40 24.88 5.55
N ASN A 207 20.30 25.39 4.71
CA ASN A 207 21.71 25.63 5.04
C ASN A 207 22.49 24.40 5.57
N GLY A 208 22.00 23.18 5.31
CA GLY A 208 22.60 21.95 5.82
C GLY A 208 22.37 21.70 7.30
N GLU A 209 21.51 22.50 7.96
CA GLU A 209 21.11 22.29 9.35
C GLU A 209 19.98 21.26 9.39
N VAL A 210 20.20 20.23 10.21
CA VAL A 210 19.23 19.15 10.46
C VAL A 210 19.23 18.88 11.96
N ASP A 211 18.04 18.96 12.55
CA ASP A 211 17.80 18.62 13.94
C ASP A 211 16.86 17.42 14.07
N ASP A 212 16.72 16.92 15.30
CA ASP A 212 15.88 15.77 15.62
C ASP A 212 14.40 16.02 15.33
N GLU A 213 13.94 17.28 15.36
CA GLU A 213 12.55 17.63 15.06
C GLU A 213 12.26 17.42 13.57
N ILE A 214 13.15 17.90 12.69
CA ILE A 214 13.07 17.71 11.24
C ILE A 214 13.11 16.22 10.90
N LEU A 215 14.04 15.46 11.50
CA LEU A 215 14.15 14.02 11.28
C LEU A 215 12.88 13.30 11.71
N ASN A 216 12.33 13.61 12.89
CA ASN A 216 11.08 13.02 13.35
C ASN A 216 9.89 13.39 12.45
N GLN A 217 9.84 14.59 11.87
CA GLN A 217 8.79 14.96 10.91
C GLN A 217 8.87 14.13 9.61
N ILE A 218 10.07 13.85 9.12
CA ILE A 218 10.28 12.93 7.98
C ILE A 218 9.81 11.52 8.36
N GLU A 219 10.16 11.03 9.54
CA GLU A 219 9.71 9.72 10.01
C GLU A 219 8.19 9.67 10.23
N MET A 220 7.56 10.74 10.74
CA MET A 220 6.10 10.84 10.88
C MET A 220 5.38 10.71 9.54
N LEU A 221 5.94 11.32 8.49
CA LEU A 221 5.45 11.15 7.13
C LEU A 221 5.51 9.68 6.71
N ILE A 222 6.67 9.02 6.87
CA ILE A 222 6.83 7.60 6.53
C ILE A 222 5.83 6.74 7.31
N ARG A 223 5.70 6.96 8.62
CA ARG A 223 4.76 6.24 9.51
C ARG A 223 3.30 6.42 9.10
N SER A 224 2.93 7.56 8.50
CA SER A 224 1.55 7.81 8.07
C SER A 224 1.05 6.81 7.03
N TYR A 225 1.95 6.31 6.17
CA TYR A 225 1.65 5.25 5.20
C TYR A 225 1.47 3.86 5.83
N ASP A 226 1.83 3.69 7.11
CA ASP A 226 1.89 2.40 7.83
C ASP A 226 2.68 1.34 7.05
N PRO A 227 3.99 1.55 6.80
CA PRO A 227 4.78 0.64 6.00
C PRO A 227 5.07 -0.68 6.75
N CYS A 228 4.79 -1.82 6.10
CA CYS A 228 5.33 -3.12 6.53
C CYS A 228 6.52 -3.48 5.64
N LEU A 229 7.73 -3.09 6.04
CA LEU A 229 8.94 -3.29 5.23
C LEU A 229 9.32 -4.77 5.06
N SER A 230 9.06 -5.61 6.06
CA SER A 230 9.25 -7.07 5.96
C SER A 230 8.29 -7.68 4.93
N CYS A 231 7.02 -7.28 4.96
CA CYS A 231 6.03 -7.71 3.98
C CYS A 231 6.44 -7.28 2.55
N ALA A 232 6.88 -6.03 2.41
CA ALA A 232 7.12 -5.40 1.13
C ALA A 232 8.40 -5.90 0.41
N SER A 233 9.39 -6.35 1.18
CA SER A 233 10.63 -6.95 0.66
C SER A 233 10.62 -8.48 0.66
N HIS A 234 9.59 -9.09 1.27
CA HIS A 234 9.54 -10.53 1.57
C HIS A 234 10.72 -11.04 2.41
N ALA A 235 11.44 -10.15 3.10
CA ALA A 235 12.57 -10.51 3.93
C ALA A 235 12.10 -11.05 5.29
N ILE A 236 12.49 -12.28 5.58
CA ILE A 236 12.20 -13.03 6.80
C ILE A 236 13.48 -13.07 7.66
N GLU A 237 13.89 -11.94 8.26
CA GLU A 237 14.72 -11.82 9.49
C GLU A 237 15.45 -10.47 9.63
N GLY A 238 15.62 -10.01 10.88
CA GLY A 238 16.58 -8.96 11.28
C GLY A 238 16.02 -7.52 11.34
N LYS A 239 16.56 -6.69 12.25
CA LYS A 239 16.28 -5.25 12.33
C LYS A 239 16.38 -4.63 10.93
N HIS A 240 15.36 -3.88 10.51
CA HIS A 240 15.38 -3.23 9.21
C HIS A 240 16.51 -2.20 9.14
N PRO A 241 17.54 -2.41 8.29
CA PRO A 241 18.63 -1.46 8.18
C PRO A 241 18.12 -0.19 7.48
N LEU A 242 18.01 0.90 8.22
CA LEU A 242 17.73 2.24 7.73
C LEU A 242 19.02 3.04 7.78
N LYS A 243 19.49 3.53 6.63
CA LYS A 243 20.61 4.47 6.52
C LYS A 243 20.08 5.80 5.98
N LEU A 244 20.32 6.87 6.71
CA LEU A 244 20.02 8.24 6.28
C LEU A 244 21.34 8.96 6.00
N GLU A 245 21.59 9.30 4.73
CA GLU A 245 22.75 10.06 4.30
C GLU A 245 22.33 11.48 3.92
N ILE A 246 23.00 12.47 4.50
CA ILE A 246 22.78 13.89 4.19
C ILE A 246 23.97 14.35 3.36
N VAL A 247 23.71 14.76 2.13
CA VAL A 247 24.72 15.26 1.17
C VAL A 247 24.48 16.73 0.87
N ASP A 248 25.54 17.50 0.61
CA ASP A 248 25.41 18.88 0.14
C ASP A 248 25.13 18.97 -1.37
N SER A 249 24.98 20.20 -1.87
CA SER A 249 24.70 20.49 -3.28
C SER A 249 25.79 20.03 -4.25
N GLU A 250 27.01 19.75 -3.76
CA GLU A 250 28.13 19.23 -4.53
C GLU A 250 28.21 17.69 -4.46
N GLY A 251 27.32 17.05 -3.71
CA GLY A 251 27.30 15.60 -3.51
C GLY A 251 28.24 15.11 -2.40
N ASN A 252 28.83 16.01 -1.60
CA ASN A 252 29.68 15.61 -0.50
C ASN A 252 28.83 15.18 0.70
N LEU A 253 29.15 14.02 1.28
CA LEU A 253 28.50 13.52 2.50
C LEU A 253 28.79 14.44 3.70
N LYS A 254 27.75 14.99 4.33
CA LYS A 254 27.81 15.81 5.55
C LYS A 254 27.65 14.97 6.80
N THR A 255 26.69 14.05 6.80
CA THR A 255 26.47 13.12 7.91
C THR A 255 25.76 11.87 7.41
N SER A 256 25.94 10.78 8.16
CA SER A 256 25.29 9.49 7.94
C SER A 256 24.79 8.98 9.29
N MET A 257 23.56 8.52 9.32
CA MET A 257 22.96 7.85 10.47
C MET A 257 22.47 6.48 10.03
N ASP A 258 22.70 5.46 10.83
CA ASP A 258 22.18 4.13 10.59
C ASP A 258 21.68 3.48 11.88
N ASN A 259 20.75 2.54 11.74
CA ASN A 259 20.20 1.78 12.87
C ASN A 259 20.72 0.34 12.92
N PHE A 260 21.81 0.04 12.19
CA PHE A 260 22.32 -1.32 12.00
C PHE A 260 23.79 -1.52 12.38
N GLU A 261 24.50 -0.50 12.85
CA GLU A 261 25.80 -0.67 13.52
C GLU A 261 25.66 -0.74 15.06
N ASN A 262 25.72 -1.95 15.62
CA ASN A 262 26.26 -2.31 16.97
C ASN A 262 25.99 -3.80 17.33
N GLU A 263 26.44 -4.77 16.52
CA GLU A 263 26.43 -6.20 16.92
C GLU A 263 27.77 -6.91 16.69
N GLU A 264 28.91 -6.19 16.74
CA GLU A 264 30.24 -6.83 16.77
C GLU A 264 30.88 -6.96 18.17
N THR A 265 30.18 -6.65 19.27
CA THR A 265 30.79 -6.65 20.62
C THR A 265 30.27 -7.67 21.64
N ASN A 266 29.45 -8.67 21.29
CA ASN A 266 29.07 -9.69 22.29
C ASN A 266 28.68 -11.09 21.76
N ARG A 267 29.56 -11.72 20.96
CA ARG A 267 29.58 -13.18 20.83
C ARG A 267 31.00 -13.72 20.98
N LYS A 268 31.40 -13.97 22.23
CA LYS A 268 32.31 -15.05 22.60
C LYS A 268 31.48 -16.22 23.10
#